data_AF-A0A519V2K8-F1
#
_entry.id   AF-A0A519V2K8-F1
#
_cell.length_a   1.000
_cell.length_b   1.000
_cell.length_c   1.000
_cell.angle_alpha   90.00
_cell.angle_beta   90.00
_cell.angle_gamma   90.00
#
_symmetry.space_group_name_H-M   'P 1'
#
loop_
_entity.id
_entity.type
_entity.pdbx_description
1 polymer ?
#
loop_
_entity_poly.entity_id
_entity_poly.type
_entity_poly.pdbx_seq_one_letter_code
_entity_poly.pdbx_strand_id
1 'polypeptide(L)'
;MKYFIQTLFFALLSFNTYAQTIDGGSESEENTGSIANSEIAIIPEPVRLVKQAGHFILPSNITIQVGKSAELKQTVAFLQERLSVPTGYHVSIVSPPATNATIKLILNDTQDATLGTEGYHLNVAAKQVIIRANKPAGLFYGVQSFIQLLPKEIESKEEVSHVKWTSPCVEVTDYPRLGWRGLMFDVARHFFTKEEVKQYIDAMVRYKYNILHLHLADDEGWRIEIKGLPKLTEVGAWNVKRVGTFGDFIPPKADEPRNYGGFYTQEDIKELVAYAAERFVNIMPEIDVPGHSLAAIASYPELSCTPDAANYKVRSGEKIMDWSRGAPPLGLIDNTLCPANEKVYVFLDTVFTQIAKLFPFEYIHVGGDEVARNFWEKNDQIKELMKREGLKTIPQVQAYFTKRVEQIVTSKGKKFMAWDEVLEGGVSQNAAVMSWRDMKYGVEASNAGHEVVMSPTQYAYIDYMQADAITEPRVYASLRLSKSYEFDPVPANANPKFIKGGQANLWT
;
A
#
# COMPACT_ATOMS: atom_id res chain seq x y z
N MET A 1 20.84 6.78 73.01
CA MET A 1 22.05 7.58 73.30
C MET A 1 22.09 8.72 72.29
N LYS A 2 21.69 9.93 72.74
CA LYS A 2 21.96 11.30 72.24
C LYS A 2 21.86 11.62 70.73
N TYR A 3 21.23 12.69 70.22
CA TYR A 3 20.19 13.67 70.63
C TYR A 3 20.10 14.72 69.47
N PHE A 4 18.98 15.48 69.41
CA PHE A 4 18.67 16.74 68.68
C PHE A 4 18.14 16.63 67.23
N ILE A 5 16.88 16.93 66.84
CA ILE A 5 15.76 17.85 67.19
C ILE A 5 15.74 19.19 66.42
N GLN A 6 14.52 19.51 65.90
CA GLN A 6 13.86 20.79 65.53
C GLN A 6 13.97 21.28 64.06
N THR A 7 12.97 21.92 63.40
CA THR A 7 11.49 22.10 63.52
C THR A 7 11.02 22.91 62.28
N LEU A 8 9.75 22.74 61.88
CA LEU A 8 8.98 23.50 60.88
C LEU A 8 9.12 25.04 60.97
N PHE A 9 9.01 25.75 59.84
CA PHE A 9 8.34 27.06 59.78
C PHE A 9 7.71 27.36 58.40
N PHE A 10 6.45 27.79 58.43
CA PHE A 10 5.65 28.34 57.34
C PHE A 10 6.03 29.82 57.10
N ALA A 11 6.00 30.30 55.86
CA ALA A 11 5.91 31.73 55.56
C ALA A 11 5.11 32.00 54.29
N LEU A 12 3.93 32.60 54.46
CA LEU A 12 3.21 33.38 53.45
C LEU A 12 3.94 34.72 53.21
N LEU A 13 3.95 35.19 51.96
CA LEU A 13 4.09 36.62 51.65
C LEU A 13 3.36 36.94 50.35
N SER A 14 2.70 38.10 50.36
CA SER A 14 1.56 38.49 49.55
C SER A 14 1.90 39.64 48.59
N PHE A 15 1.16 39.67 47.47
CA PHE A 15 0.74 40.81 46.62
C PHE A 15 1.77 41.79 46.01
N ASN A 16 1.67 41.96 44.67
CA ASN A 16 1.14 43.21 44.13
C ASN A 16 0.52 43.04 42.73
N THR A 17 -0.70 43.54 42.62
CA THR A 17 -1.50 43.76 41.43
C THR A 17 -0.98 44.91 40.59
N TYR A 18 -1.04 44.79 39.26
CA TYR A 18 -1.30 45.93 38.38
C TYR A 18 -2.39 45.52 37.38
N ALA A 19 -3.55 46.13 37.54
CA ALA A 19 -4.59 46.25 36.54
C ALA A 19 -4.72 47.73 36.19
N GLN A 20 -4.71 48.07 34.91
CA GLN A 20 -5.19 49.33 34.34
C GLN A 20 -5.43 49.06 32.84
N THR A 21 -6.67 48.82 32.43
CA THR A 21 -7.73 49.77 32.00
C THR A 21 -7.83 49.79 30.49
N ILE A 22 -9.01 49.40 30.04
CA ILE A 22 -9.52 49.49 28.67
C ILE A 22 -9.75 50.97 28.37
N ASP A 23 -9.18 51.46 27.27
CA ASP A 23 -9.60 52.72 26.67
C ASP A 23 -10.20 52.45 25.29
N GLY A 24 -11.39 53.00 25.09
CA GLY A 24 -12.19 52.82 23.90
C GLY A 24 -11.79 53.83 22.83
N GLY A 25 -11.10 53.35 21.79
CA GLY A 25 -10.91 54.06 20.54
C GLY A 25 -11.73 53.41 19.44
N SER A 26 -12.76 54.11 18.96
CA SER A 26 -13.47 53.76 17.74
C SER A 26 -12.60 54.13 16.53
N GLU A 27 -11.96 53.15 15.90
CA GLU A 27 -11.43 53.30 14.55
C GLU A 27 -12.02 52.19 13.67
N SER A 28 -12.67 52.65 12.61
CA SER A 28 -13.23 51.84 11.54
C SER A 28 -12.12 51.05 10.86
N GLU A 29 -12.01 49.76 11.15
CA GLU A 29 -11.25 48.84 10.31
C GLU A 29 -12.04 48.66 9.00
N GLU A 30 -11.61 49.41 7.98
CA GLU A 30 -11.86 49.08 6.59
C GLU A 30 -11.47 47.62 6.37
N ASN A 31 -12.47 46.83 6.01
CA ASN A 31 -12.35 45.47 5.55
C ASN A 31 -11.58 45.47 4.21
N THR A 32 -10.27 45.66 4.25
CA THR A 32 -9.38 45.30 3.14
C THR A 32 -9.32 43.79 3.14
N GLY A 33 -10.27 43.19 2.43
CA GLY A 33 -10.29 41.76 2.17
C GLY A 33 -8.91 41.32 1.73
N SER A 34 -8.23 40.59 2.61
CA SER A 34 -7.14 39.71 2.24
C SER A 34 -7.73 38.77 1.19
N ILE A 35 -7.47 39.05 -0.09
CA ILE A 35 -7.62 38.09 -1.17
C ILE A 35 -6.62 37.00 -0.83
N ALA A 36 -7.08 36.02 -0.04
CA ALA A 36 -6.39 34.76 0.13
C ALA A 36 -6.26 34.20 -1.29
N ASN A 37 -5.05 34.29 -1.82
CA ASN A 37 -4.72 33.72 -3.11
C ASN A 37 -4.82 32.20 -2.89
N SER A 38 -6.00 31.63 -3.08
CA SER A 38 -6.22 30.19 -2.88
C SER A 38 -5.34 29.48 -3.90
N GLU A 39 -4.22 28.97 -3.44
CA GLU A 39 -3.27 28.25 -4.26
C GLU A 39 -3.97 27.00 -4.83
N ILE A 40 -3.79 26.77 -6.13
CA ILE A 40 -4.41 25.62 -6.78
C ILE A 40 -3.58 24.39 -6.38
N ALA A 41 -4.16 23.52 -5.57
CA ALA A 41 -3.49 22.33 -5.05
C ALA A 41 -4.10 21.06 -5.66
N ILE A 42 -3.41 20.47 -6.63
CA ILE A 42 -3.70 19.12 -7.14
C ILE A 42 -2.62 18.20 -6.58
N ILE A 43 -3.03 17.06 -6.00
CA ILE A 43 -2.16 16.03 -5.44
C ILE A 43 -2.40 14.71 -6.19
N PRO A 44 -1.37 14.10 -6.80
CA PRO A 44 0.01 14.60 -6.92
C PRO A 44 0.10 15.87 -7.79
N GLU A 45 1.14 16.67 -7.54
CA GLU A 45 1.42 17.89 -8.30
C GLU A 45 1.57 17.54 -9.79
N PRO A 46 0.82 18.20 -10.70
CA PRO A 46 0.93 17.92 -12.12
C PRO A 46 2.27 18.35 -12.70
N VAL A 47 2.73 17.67 -13.74
CA VAL A 47 3.96 18.06 -14.48
C VAL A 47 3.94 19.53 -14.92
N ARG A 48 2.77 20.03 -15.35
CA ARG A 48 2.58 21.44 -15.69
C ARG A 48 1.15 21.88 -15.37
N LEU A 49 1.03 23.00 -14.67
CA LEU A 49 -0.23 23.70 -14.42
C LEU A 49 -0.10 25.18 -14.78
N VAL A 50 -0.99 25.67 -15.65
CA VAL A 50 -1.08 27.08 -16.02
C VAL A 50 -2.43 27.61 -15.56
N LYS A 51 -2.42 28.53 -14.60
CA LYS A 51 -3.62 29.25 -14.17
C LYS A 51 -4.07 30.21 -15.28
N GLN A 52 -5.35 30.14 -15.61
CA GLN A 52 -6.00 31.03 -16.56
C GLN A 52 -6.91 32.00 -15.82
N ALA A 53 -7.29 33.10 -16.48
CA ALA A 53 -8.20 34.08 -15.90
C ALA A 53 -9.63 33.51 -15.78
N GLY A 54 -10.28 33.78 -14.65
CA GLY A 54 -11.69 33.43 -14.42
C GLY A 54 -11.89 32.06 -13.79
N HIS A 55 -13.17 31.67 -13.71
CA HIS A 55 -13.62 30.42 -13.10
C HIS A 55 -14.62 29.73 -14.02
N PHE A 56 -14.57 28.40 -14.03
CA PHE A 56 -15.65 27.57 -14.53
C PHE A 56 -16.72 27.44 -13.45
N ILE A 57 -17.97 27.76 -13.79
CA ILE A 57 -19.12 27.56 -12.91
C ILE A 57 -19.85 26.32 -13.40
N LEU A 58 -19.99 25.33 -12.52
CA LEU A 58 -20.70 24.10 -12.85
C LEU A 58 -22.20 24.42 -13.05
N PRO A 59 -22.78 24.17 -14.24
CA PRO A 59 -24.20 24.42 -14.46
C PRO A 59 -25.05 23.35 -13.76
N SER A 60 -26.30 23.69 -13.42
CA SER A 60 -27.26 22.74 -12.81
C SER A 60 -27.68 21.58 -13.71
N ASN A 61 -27.46 21.71 -15.02
CA ASN A 61 -27.62 20.65 -16.01
C ASN A 61 -26.27 20.37 -16.66
N ILE A 62 -25.69 19.22 -16.34
CA ILE A 62 -24.36 18.81 -16.78
C ILE A 62 -24.50 17.77 -17.87
N THR A 63 -23.75 17.96 -18.95
CA THR A 63 -23.63 16.99 -20.04
C THR A 63 -22.19 16.51 -20.14
N ILE A 64 -21.99 15.20 -20.03
CA ILE A 64 -20.67 14.56 -20.19
C ILE A 64 -20.65 13.88 -21.55
N GLN A 65 -19.81 14.37 -22.45
CA GLN A 65 -19.54 13.71 -23.73
C GLN A 65 -18.42 12.69 -23.56
N VAL A 66 -18.65 11.46 -24.01
CA VAL A 66 -17.65 10.40 -23.99
C VAL A 66 -17.82 9.48 -25.20
N GLY A 67 -16.70 9.07 -25.81
CA GLY A 67 -16.70 8.09 -26.91
C GLY A 67 -17.07 6.68 -26.43
N LYS A 68 -17.37 5.78 -27.36
CA LYS A 68 -17.64 4.37 -27.03
C LYS A 68 -16.35 3.67 -26.60
N SER A 69 -16.22 3.39 -25.31
CA SER A 69 -15.17 2.53 -24.74
C SER A 69 -15.70 1.82 -23.50
N ALA A 70 -15.58 0.49 -23.45
CA ALA A 70 -16.01 -0.29 -22.29
C ALA A 70 -15.19 0.04 -21.04
N GLU A 71 -13.89 0.31 -21.21
CA GLU A 71 -12.96 0.66 -20.12
C GLU A 71 -13.30 2.00 -19.45
N LEU A 72 -14.02 2.90 -20.14
CA LEU A 72 -14.42 4.19 -19.58
C LEU A 72 -15.71 4.14 -18.77
N LYS A 73 -16.41 3.01 -18.74
CA LYS A 73 -17.71 2.87 -18.04
C LYS A 73 -17.62 3.34 -16.58
N GLN A 74 -16.63 2.84 -15.84
CA GLN A 74 -16.46 3.20 -14.43
C GLN A 74 -15.97 4.64 -14.23
N THR A 75 -15.12 5.14 -15.12
CA THR A 75 -14.67 6.55 -15.09
C THR A 75 -15.87 7.50 -15.21
N VAL A 76 -16.78 7.20 -16.14
CA VAL A 76 -17.99 8.00 -16.38
C VAL A 76 -18.97 7.87 -15.22
N ALA A 77 -19.18 6.67 -14.70
CA ALA A 77 -20.04 6.44 -13.54
C ALA A 77 -19.54 7.20 -12.30
N PHE A 78 -18.25 7.13 -12.02
CA PHE A 78 -17.61 7.89 -10.93
C PHE A 78 -17.80 9.40 -11.10
N LEU A 79 -17.48 9.95 -12.29
CA LEU A 79 -17.64 11.38 -12.54
C LEU A 79 -19.11 11.81 -12.43
N GLN A 80 -20.03 10.99 -12.94
CA GLN A 80 -21.45 11.26 -12.85
C GLN A 80 -21.89 11.33 -11.39
N GLU A 81 -21.56 10.32 -10.59
CA GLU A 81 -21.89 10.25 -9.16
C GLU A 81 -21.32 11.44 -8.39
N ARG A 82 -20.03 11.74 -8.57
CA ARG A 82 -19.34 12.87 -7.93
C ARG A 82 -19.93 14.22 -8.28
N LEU A 83 -20.50 14.37 -9.47
CA LEU A 83 -21.14 15.61 -9.87
C LEU A 83 -22.62 15.66 -9.51
N SER A 84 -23.33 14.53 -9.42
CA SER A 84 -24.76 14.53 -9.14
C SER A 84 -25.09 14.51 -7.65
N VAL A 85 -24.40 13.67 -6.86
CA VAL A 85 -24.77 13.42 -5.46
C VAL A 85 -24.53 14.64 -4.57
N PRO A 86 -23.32 15.25 -4.53
CA PRO A 86 -23.06 16.38 -3.65
C PRO A 86 -23.79 17.65 -4.08
N THR A 87 -24.05 17.82 -5.38
CA THR A 87 -24.55 19.07 -5.93
C THR A 87 -26.08 19.10 -6.09
N GLY A 88 -26.72 17.92 -6.12
CA GLY A 88 -28.12 17.77 -6.52
C GLY A 88 -28.39 18.02 -8.01
N TYR A 89 -27.35 18.21 -8.84
CA TYR A 89 -27.47 18.59 -10.25
C TYR A 89 -27.80 17.39 -11.15
N HIS A 90 -28.50 17.67 -12.25
CA HIS A 90 -28.80 16.67 -13.24
C HIS A 90 -27.58 16.42 -14.15
N VAL A 91 -27.12 15.16 -14.22
CA VAL A 91 -25.98 14.76 -15.04
C VAL A 91 -26.44 13.75 -16.09
N SER A 92 -26.18 14.05 -17.35
CA SER A 92 -26.51 13.18 -18.49
C SER A 92 -25.27 12.85 -19.33
N ILE A 93 -25.25 11.64 -19.89
CA ILE A 93 -24.16 11.15 -20.74
C ILE A 93 -24.59 11.23 -22.20
N VAL A 94 -23.75 11.80 -23.06
CA VAL A 94 -24.02 11.95 -24.49
C VAL A 94 -22.89 11.37 -25.34
N SER A 95 -23.23 10.81 -26.50
CA SER A 95 -22.24 10.36 -27.48
C SER A 95 -21.70 11.54 -28.30
N PRO A 96 -20.43 11.49 -28.75
CA PRO A 96 -19.90 12.49 -29.68
C PRO A 96 -20.59 12.40 -31.05
N PRO A 97 -20.72 13.53 -31.78
CA PRO A 97 -20.31 14.87 -31.40
C PRO A 97 -21.39 15.61 -30.58
N ALA A 98 -20.98 16.25 -29.50
CA ALA A 98 -21.81 17.13 -28.68
C ALA A 98 -21.05 18.44 -28.41
N THR A 99 -21.13 19.39 -29.35
CA THR A 99 -20.34 20.63 -29.35
C THR A 99 -20.44 21.41 -28.04
N ASN A 100 -21.64 21.46 -27.45
CA ASN A 100 -21.95 22.22 -26.25
C ASN A 100 -21.93 21.40 -24.96
N ALA A 101 -21.33 20.20 -24.96
CA ALA A 101 -21.23 19.39 -23.75
C ALA A 101 -20.46 20.13 -22.65
N THR A 102 -20.92 20.05 -21.40
CA THR A 102 -20.27 20.70 -20.24
C THR A 102 -18.86 20.14 -20.02
N ILE A 103 -18.72 18.82 -20.11
CA ILE A 103 -17.46 18.10 -19.91
C ILE A 103 -17.25 17.17 -21.12
N LYS A 104 -16.04 17.12 -21.66
CA LYS A 104 -15.66 16.23 -22.76
C LYS A 104 -14.50 15.33 -22.35
N LEU A 105 -14.71 14.02 -22.42
CA LEU A 105 -13.68 13.00 -22.28
C LEU A 105 -13.32 12.48 -23.68
N ILE A 106 -12.09 12.75 -24.13
CA ILE A 106 -11.68 12.55 -25.53
C ILE A 106 -10.43 11.67 -25.58
N LEU A 107 -10.53 10.51 -26.22
CA LEU A 107 -9.35 9.75 -26.62
C LEU A 107 -8.75 10.40 -27.87
N ASN A 108 -7.42 10.56 -27.89
CA ASN A 108 -6.72 11.16 -29.02
C ASN A 108 -6.73 10.20 -30.22
N ASP A 109 -7.11 10.70 -31.39
CA ASP A 109 -7.04 9.94 -32.65
C ASP A 109 -5.58 9.66 -33.05
N THR A 110 -4.68 10.60 -32.76
CA THR A 110 -3.22 10.46 -32.92
C THR A 110 -2.56 10.55 -31.57
N GLN A 111 -1.70 9.57 -31.23
CA GLN A 111 -1.05 9.55 -29.91
C GLN A 111 -0.15 10.77 -29.73
N ASP A 112 -0.34 11.43 -28.59
CA ASP A 112 0.58 12.44 -28.09
C ASP A 112 1.78 11.75 -27.45
N ALA A 113 2.96 11.93 -28.03
CA ALA A 113 4.18 11.28 -27.56
C ALA A 113 4.54 11.64 -26.11
N THR A 114 4.09 12.78 -25.58
CA THR A 114 4.44 13.19 -24.20
C THR A 114 3.57 12.52 -23.14
N LEU A 115 2.38 12.02 -23.50
CA LEU A 115 1.41 11.51 -22.52
C LEU A 115 1.57 10.03 -22.18
N GLY A 116 2.28 9.25 -23.01
CA GLY A 116 2.39 7.80 -22.82
C GLY A 116 1.00 7.13 -22.71
N THR A 117 0.84 6.21 -21.76
CA THR A 117 -0.39 5.43 -21.56
C THR A 117 -1.29 5.94 -20.44
N GLU A 118 -0.77 6.76 -19.53
CA GLU A 118 -1.48 7.23 -18.33
C GLU A 118 -1.59 8.76 -18.26
N GLY A 119 -0.92 9.49 -19.15
CA GLY A 119 -0.95 10.95 -19.17
C GLY A 119 -2.22 11.53 -19.81
N TYR A 120 -2.48 12.79 -19.46
CA TYR A 120 -3.63 13.54 -19.95
C TYR A 120 -3.32 15.03 -20.09
N HIS A 121 -4.13 15.68 -20.93
CA HIS A 121 -4.31 17.13 -20.91
C HIS A 121 -5.69 17.44 -20.33
N LEU A 122 -5.75 18.34 -19.34
CA LEU A 122 -6.98 18.86 -18.75
C LEU A 122 -7.05 20.37 -19.02
N ASN A 123 -8.11 20.81 -19.68
CA ASN A 123 -8.42 22.22 -19.87
C ASN A 123 -9.75 22.53 -19.18
N VAL A 124 -9.70 23.41 -18.18
CA VAL A 124 -10.88 23.99 -17.55
C VAL A 124 -11.01 25.43 -18.07
N ALA A 125 -11.98 25.65 -18.95
CA ALA A 125 -12.34 26.98 -19.43
C ALA A 125 -13.67 27.44 -18.81
N ALA A 126 -13.99 28.73 -18.89
CA ALA A 126 -15.16 29.32 -18.25
C ALA A 126 -16.52 28.67 -18.64
N LYS A 127 -16.59 27.99 -19.79
CA LYS A 127 -17.82 27.37 -20.32
C LYS A 127 -17.75 25.85 -20.48
N GLN A 128 -16.55 25.24 -20.43
CA GLN A 128 -16.38 23.83 -20.78
C GLN A 128 -15.11 23.26 -20.14
N VAL A 129 -15.19 22.00 -19.75
CA VAL A 129 -14.04 21.20 -19.32
C VAL A 129 -13.72 20.17 -20.40
N ILE A 130 -12.45 20.04 -20.78
CA ILE A 130 -12.00 19.05 -21.75
C ILE A 130 -10.83 18.27 -21.19
N ILE A 131 -10.94 16.93 -21.19
CA ILE A 131 -9.89 16.01 -20.80
C ILE A 131 -9.54 15.16 -22.01
N ARG A 132 -8.27 15.17 -22.41
CA ARG A 132 -7.72 14.41 -23.54
C ARG A 132 -6.64 13.45 -23.07
N ALA A 133 -6.62 12.24 -23.61
CA ALA A 133 -5.56 11.27 -23.33
C ALA A 133 -5.39 10.27 -24.48
N ASN A 134 -4.24 9.58 -24.51
CA ASN A 134 -4.00 8.52 -25.49
C ASN A 134 -4.75 7.22 -25.18
N LYS A 135 -5.05 6.97 -23.91
CA LYS A 135 -5.67 5.73 -23.41
C LYS A 135 -6.67 6.03 -22.28
N PRO A 136 -7.60 5.10 -21.99
CA PRO A 136 -8.61 5.30 -20.95
C PRO A 136 -8.06 5.67 -19.57
N ALA A 137 -6.94 5.10 -19.14
CA ALA A 137 -6.31 5.41 -17.85
C ALA A 137 -5.96 6.91 -17.69
N GLY A 138 -5.50 7.58 -18.76
CA GLY A 138 -5.22 9.01 -18.71
C GLY A 138 -6.49 9.85 -18.53
N LEU A 139 -7.60 9.46 -19.17
CA LEU A 139 -8.89 10.14 -18.92
C LEU A 139 -9.34 9.97 -17.47
N PHE A 140 -9.15 8.78 -16.90
CA PHE A 140 -9.46 8.51 -15.50
C PHE A 140 -8.64 9.40 -14.55
N TYR A 141 -7.31 9.49 -14.71
CA TYR A 141 -6.49 10.36 -13.86
C TYR A 141 -6.73 11.86 -14.10
N GLY A 142 -7.11 12.25 -15.32
CA GLY A 142 -7.55 13.62 -15.61
C GLY A 142 -8.84 13.95 -14.87
N VAL A 143 -9.77 13.00 -14.78
CA VAL A 143 -11.00 13.14 -13.98
C VAL A 143 -10.66 13.28 -12.49
N GLN A 144 -9.74 12.47 -11.94
CA GLN A 144 -9.30 12.61 -10.54
C GLN A 144 -8.79 14.03 -10.25
N SER A 145 -8.01 14.59 -11.17
CA SER A 145 -7.45 15.95 -11.02
C SER A 145 -8.50 17.04 -11.16
N PHE A 146 -9.49 16.85 -12.05
CA PHE A 146 -10.60 17.78 -12.17
C PHE A 146 -11.46 17.84 -10.89
N ILE A 147 -11.74 16.68 -10.26
CA ILE A 147 -12.50 16.66 -9.01
C ILE A 147 -11.79 17.45 -7.90
N GLN A 148 -10.46 17.38 -7.82
CA GLN A 148 -9.68 18.13 -6.83
C GLN A 148 -9.71 19.66 -7.05
N LEU A 149 -10.09 20.13 -8.24
CA LEU A 149 -10.24 21.56 -8.52
C LEU A 149 -11.58 22.14 -8.07
N LEU A 150 -12.54 21.29 -7.71
CA LEU A 150 -13.84 21.69 -7.19
C LEU A 150 -13.78 21.89 -5.66
N PRO A 151 -14.78 22.55 -5.04
CA PRO A 151 -14.86 22.66 -3.58
C PRO A 151 -14.85 21.28 -2.92
N LYS A 152 -14.21 21.16 -1.74
CA LYS A 152 -14.03 19.88 -1.02
C LYS A 152 -15.34 19.13 -0.77
N GLU A 153 -16.45 19.84 -0.70
CA GLU A 153 -17.80 19.31 -0.53
C GLU A 153 -18.20 18.37 -1.68
N ILE A 154 -17.51 18.41 -2.83
CA ILE A 154 -17.70 17.47 -3.95
C ILE A 154 -17.41 16.01 -3.57
N GLU A 155 -16.70 15.79 -2.47
CA GLU A 155 -16.42 14.45 -1.95
C GLU A 155 -17.56 13.89 -1.07
N SER A 156 -18.57 14.72 -0.75
CA SER A 156 -19.73 14.34 0.07
C SER A 156 -20.48 13.14 -0.51
N LYS A 157 -21.06 12.32 0.37
CA LYS A 157 -21.96 11.21 0.00
C LYS A 157 -23.43 11.63 -0.02
N GLU A 158 -23.70 12.91 0.26
CA GLU A 158 -25.03 13.50 0.35
C GLU A 158 -25.03 14.89 -0.29
N GLU A 159 -26.21 15.38 -0.67
CA GLU A 159 -26.39 16.72 -1.24
C GLU A 159 -25.96 17.80 -0.23
N VAL A 160 -25.20 18.79 -0.71
CA VAL A 160 -24.71 19.91 0.10
C VAL A 160 -25.24 21.22 -0.48
N SER A 161 -26.04 21.93 0.31
CA SER A 161 -26.58 23.24 -0.05
C SER A 161 -25.59 24.38 0.21
N HIS A 162 -25.85 25.54 -0.38
CA HIS A 162 -25.08 26.78 -0.19
C HIS A 162 -23.59 26.73 -0.61
N VAL A 163 -23.20 25.72 -1.40
CA VAL A 163 -21.88 25.66 -2.03
C VAL A 163 -21.94 26.29 -3.43
N LYS A 164 -20.99 27.15 -3.73
CA LYS A 164 -20.78 27.64 -5.09
C LYS A 164 -19.86 26.69 -5.83
N TRP A 165 -20.42 25.83 -6.68
CA TRP A 165 -19.67 24.82 -7.45
C TRP A 165 -18.83 25.48 -8.56
N THR A 166 -17.61 25.87 -8.22
CA THR A 166 -16.67 26.51 -9.15
C THR A 166 -15.31 25.86 -9.14
N SER A 167 -14.66 25.82 -10.30
CA SER A 167 -13.24 25.48 -10.46
C SER A 167 -12.50 26.67 -11.04
N PRO A 168 -11.23 26.92 -10.68
CA PRO A 168 -10.39 27.87 -11.42
C PRO A 168 -10.26 27.43 -12.88
N CYS A 169 -10.15 28.39 -13.80
CA CYS A 169 -9.76 28.08 -15.17
C CYS A 169 -8.27 27.70 -15.19
N VAL A 170 -7.94 26.56 -15.79
CA VAL A 170 -6.56 26.04 -15.84
C VAL A 170 -6.29 25.26 -17.12
N GLU A 171 -5.01 25.18 -17.47
CA GLU A 171 -4.48 24.18 -18.40
C GLU A 171 -3.48 23.30 -17.67
N VAL A 172 -3.69 21.99 -17.70
CA VAL A 172 -2.86 20.99 -17.04
C VAL A 172 -2.38 19.99 -18.08
N THR A 173 -1.08 19.74 -18.08
CA THR A 173 -0.46 18.59 -18.75
C THR A 173 0.17 17.74 -17.68
N ASP A 174 -0.19 16.46 -17.61
CA ASP A 174 0.28 15.58 -16.56
C ASP A 174 0.50 14.16 -17.08
N TYR A 175 1.52 13.50 -16.54
CA TYR A 175 1.89 12.13 -16.84
C TYR A 175 2.80 11.60 -15.72
N PRO A 176 2.74 10.29 -15.42
CA PRO A 176 3.52 9.75 -14.31
C PRO A 176 5.01 9.73 -14.63
N ARG A 177 5.84 10.13 -13.66
CA ARG A 177 7.30 10.00 -13.73
C ARG A 177 7.76 8.54 -13.82
N LEU A 178 7.05 7.64 -13.14
CA LEU A 178 7.39 6.23 -13.00
C LEU A 178 6.14 5.36 -13.19
N GLY A 179 6.34 4.19 -13.80
CA GLY A 179 5.24 3.27 -14.13
C GLY A 179 4.67 2.53 -12.92
N TRP A 180 5.45 2.37 -11.84
CA TRP A 180 5.01 1.74 -10.61
C TRP A 180 4.74 2.79 -9.52
N ARG A 181 3.49 2.88 -9.08
CA ARG A 181 3.06 3.71 -7.95
C ARG A 181 2.26 2.80 -7.03
N GLY A 182 2.97 2.17 -6.09
CA GLY A 182 2.45 1.08 -5.28
C GLY A 182 1.99 1.50 -3.90
N LEU A 183 0.98 0.81 -3.39
CA LEU A 183 0.67 0.73 -1.97
C LEU A 183 0.49 -0.74 -1.58
N MET A 184 1.16 -1.17 -0.50
CA MET A 184 0.94 -2.48 0.09
C MET A 184 -0.09 -2.39 1.21
N PHE A 185 -1.00 -3.37 1.23
CA PHE A 185 -1.97 -3.55 2.29
C PHE A 185 -1.81 -4.95 2.91
N ASP A 186 -1.39 -4.99 4.17
CA ASP A 186 -1.33 -6.20 4.98
C ASP A 186 -2.71 -6.57 5.47
N VAL A 187 -3.21 -7.69 4.96
CA VAL A 187 -4.47 -8.31 5.38
C VAL A 187 -4.23 -9.61 6.15
N ALA A 188 -2.96 -10.01 6.29
CA ALA A 188 -2.51 -11.23 6.95
C ALA A 188 -2.47 -11.06 8.47
N ARG A 189 -1.91 -9.96 9.00
CA ARG A 189 -1.83 -9.75 10.45
C ARG A 189 -3.21 -9.48 11.05
N HIS A 190 -3.96 -8.58 10.42
CA HIS A 190 -5.38 -8.36 10.70
C HIS A 190 -6.21 -8.51 9.42
N PHE A 191 -7.32 -9.25 9.50
CA PHE A 191 -8.19 -9.45 8.34
C PHE A 191 -9.07 -8.22 8.08
N PHE A 192 -9.11 -7.81 6.80
CA PHE A 192 -10.02 -6.79 6.29
C PHE A 192 -10.97 -7.41 5.29
N THR A 193 -12.23 -7.02 5.34
CA THR A 193 -13.27 -7.48 4.42
C THR A 193 -13.00 -7.05 2.98
N LYS A 194 -13.65 -7.73 2.03
CA LYS A 194 -13.59 -7.37 0.61
C LYS A 194 -13.99 -5.90 0.39
N GLU A 195 -15.00 -5.42 1.10
CA GLU A 195 -15.50 -4.06 1.03
C GLU A 195 -14.47 -3.04 1.52
N GLU A 196 -13.72 -3.35 2.58
CA GLU A 196 -12.62 -2.50 3.07
C GLU A 196 -11.45 -2.46 2.10
N VAL A 197 -11.10 -3.58 1.45
CA VAL A 197 -10.09 -3.59 0.38
C VAL A 197 -10.53 -2.72 -0.80
N LYS A 198 -11.82 -2.74 -1.18
CA LYS A 198 -12.37 -1.85 -2.22
C LYS A 198 -12.29 -0.38 -1.82
N GLN A 199 -12.60 -0.05 -0.56
CA GLN A 199 -12.47 1.31 -0.04
C GLN A 199 -11.00 1.77 -0.07
N TYR A 200 -10.06 0.87 0.24
CA TYR A 200 -8.64 1.16 0.12
C TYR A 200 -8.28 1.50 -1.34
N ILE A 201 -8.71 0.68 -2.31
CA ILE A 201 -8.51 0.96 -3.75
C ILE A 201 -9.09 2.31 -4.16
N ASP A 202 -10.31 2.66 -3.71
CA ASP A 202 -10.92 3.96 -4.01
C ASP A 202 -10.09 5.13 -3.44
N ALA A 203 -9.50 4.97 -2.26
CA ALA A 203 -8.60 5.96 -1.67
C ALA A 203 -7.27 6.07 -2.42
N MET A 204 -6.71 4.95 -2.88
CA MET A 204 -5.48 4.89 -3.66
C MET A 204 -5.59 5.69 -4.96
N VAL A 205 -6.67 5.48 -5.71
CA VAL A 205 -6.80 6.03 -7.07
C VAL A 205 -7.08 7.53 -7.07
N ARG A 206 -7.59 8.07 -5.97
CA ARG A 206 -7.68 9.52 -5.74
C ARG A 206 -6.33 10.22 -5.93
N TYR A 207 -5.26 9.55 -5.52
CA TYR A 207 -3.87 10.03 -5.62
C TYR A 207 -3.08 9.35 -6.75
N LYS A 208 -3.78 8.74 -7.71
CA LYS A 208 -3.22 8.13 -8.93
C LYS A 208 -2.26 6.95 -8.69
N TYR A 209 -2.33 6.28 -7.55
CA TYR A 209 -1.66 4.98 -7.35
C TYR A 209 -2.27 3.92 -8.27
N ASN A 210 -1.44 3.01 -8.79
CA ASN A 210 -1.85 2.04 -9.82
C ASN A 210 -1.50 0.58 -9.52
N ILE A 211 -0.77 0.31 -8.43
CA ILE A 211 -0.50 -1.06 -7.97
C ILE A 211 -0.96 -1.20 -6.52
N LEU A 212 -1.85 -2.16 -6.26
CA LEU A 212 -2.12 -2.68 -4.92
C LEU A 212 -1.27 -3.93 -4.71
N HIS A 213 -0.30 -3.86 -3.80
CA HIS A 213 0.41 -5.03 -3.31
C HIS A 213 -0.38 -5.64 -2.15
N LEU A 214 -0.97 -6.82 -2.35
CA LEU A 214 -1.86 -7.44 -1.38
C LEU A 214 -1.12 -8.57 -0.65
N HIS A 215 -0.77 -8.31 0.61
CA HIS A 215 -0.02 -9.23 1.46
C HIS A 215 -0.98 -10.23 2.14
N LEU A 216 -1.07 -11.44 1.58
CA LEU A 216 -2.18 -12.39 1.82
C LEU A 216 -1.83 -13.51 2.82
N ALA A 217 -0.57 -13.70 3.17
CA ALA A 217 -0.17 -14.80 4.04
C ALA A 217 1.05 -14.41 4.88
N ASP A 218 0.94 -14.60 6.19
CA ASP A 218 1.98 -14.41 7.19
C ASP A 218 1.79 -15.36 8.39
N ASP A 219 2.53 -15.17 9.48
CA ASP A 219 2.47 -15.97 10.70
C ASP A 219 1.11 -15.95 11.39
N GLU A 220 0.42 -14.81 11.34
CA GLU A 220 -0.86 -14.56 12.00
C GLU A 220 -2.08 -14.93 11.15
N GLY A 221 -1.87 -15.29 9.88
CA GLY A 221 -2.99 -15.41 8.95
C GLY A 221 -2.67 -15.90 7.56
N TRP A 222 -3.50 -16.81 7.07
CA TRP A 222 -3.61 -17.15 5.66
C TRP A 222 -4.96 -16.69 5.10
N ARG A 223 -4.96 -15.81 4.10
CA ARG A 223 -6.15 -15.02 3.74
C ARG A 223 -6.77 -15.36 2.39
N ILE A 224 -6.31 -16.39 1.69
CA ILE A 224 -6.81 -16.73 0.35
C ILE A 224 -7.18 -18.21 0.22
N GLU A 225 -8.34 -18.51 -0.36
CA GLU A 225 -8.75 -19.88 -0.64
C GLU A 225 -7.86 -20.56 -1.70
N ILE A 226 -7.25 -21.69 -1.32
CA ILE A 226 -6.54 -22.59 -2.23
C ILE A 226 -7.28 -23.94 -2.26
N LYS A 227 -7.94 -24.23 -3.38
CA LYS A 227 -8.71 -25.47 -3.55
C LYS A 227 -7.81 -26.68 -3.44
N GLY A 228 -8.26 -27.69 -2.71
CA GLY A 228 -7.45 -28.88 -2.38
C GLY A 228 -6.55 -28.72 -1.15
N LEU A 229 -6.43 -27.51 -0.59
CA LEU A 229 -5.70 -27.22 0.64
C LEU A 229 -6.61 -26.51 1.68
N PRO A 230 -7.76 -27.10 2.07
CA PRO A 230 -8.79 -26.43 2.85
C PRO A 230 -8.33 -25.98 4.23
N LYS A 231 -7.34 -26.65 4.84
CA LYS A 231 -6.85 -26.27 6.17
C LYS A 231 -6.22 -24.89 6.20
N LEU A 232 -5.73 -24.37 5.07
CA LEU A 232 -5.21 -23.01 4.99
C LEU A 232 -6.27 -21.98 5.41
N THR A 233 -7.55 -22.24 5.15
CA THR A 233 -8.64 -21.32 5.53
C THR A 233 -9.55 -21.87 6.64
N GLU A 234 -9.58 -23.18 6.88
CA GLU A 234 -10.25 -23.76 8.07
C GLU A 234 -9.44 -23.54 9.36
N VAL A 235 -8.11 -23.45 9.26
CA VAL A 235 -7.18 -23.25 10.39
C VAL A 235 -6.39 -21.96 10.22
N GLY A 236 -5.62 -21.85 9.13
CA GLY A 236 -4.68 -20.75 8.91
C GLY A 236 -5.30 -19.35 8.88
N ALA A 237 -6.59 -19.24 8.56
CA ALA A 237 -7.31 -17.96 8.55
C ALA A 237 -7.75 -17.48 9.94
N TRP A 238 -7.55 -18.25 11.01
CA TRP A 238 -8.14 -17.96 12.31
C TRP A 238 -7.10 -17.96 13.43
N ASN A 239 -7.05 -16.85 14.15
CA ASN A 239 -6.26 -16.70 15.36
C ASN A 239 -7.17 -16.25 16.53
N VAL A 240 -6.56 -15.93 17.67
CA VAL A 240 -7.28 -15.35 18.80
C VAL A 240 -7.13 -13.83 18.77
N LYS A 241 -8.24 -13.09 18.91
CA LYS A 241 -8.23 -11.63 18.99
C LYS A 241 -7.39 -11.17 20.17
N ARG A 242 -6.45 -10.28 19.89
CA ARG A 242 -5.58 -9.61 20.86
C ARG A 242 -5.45 -8.15 20.51
N VAL A 243 -5.06 -7.34 21.50
CA VAL A 243 -4.75 -5.92 21.36
C VAL A 243 -3.57 -5.62 22.26
N GLY A 244 -2.69 -4.70 21.84
CA GLY A 244 -1.51 -4.31 22.60
C GLY A 244 -0.39 -3.80 21.70
N THR A 245 0.86 -3.94 22.15
CA THR A 245 2.05 -3.73 21.31
C THR A 245 2.40 -5.02 20.59
N PHE A 246 2.41 -4.99 19.26
CA PHE A 246 2.71 -6.18 18.44
C PHE A 246 4.07 -6.76 18.82
N GLY A 247 4.14 -8.10 18.90
CA GLY A 247 5.30 -8.81 19.41
C GLY A 247 5.31 -8.99 20.94
N ASP A 248 4.48 -8.26 21.69
CA ASP A 248 4.37 -8.35 23.16
C ASP A 248 2.94 -8.68 23.63
N PHE A 249 2.06 -9.13 22.74
CA PHE A 249 0.72 -9.57 23.15
C PHE A 249 0.79 -10.75 24.11
N ILE A 250 -0.18 -10.80 25.04
CA ILE A 250 -0.33 -11.93 25.96
C ILE A 250 -0.61 -13.21 25.14
N PRO A 251 0.23 -14.25 25.26
CA PRO A 251 0.05 -15.48 24.51
C PRO A 251 -1.34 -16.10 24.74
N PRO A 252 -1.99 -16.63 23.69
CA PRO A 252 -3.22 -17.39 23.85
C PRO A 252 -3.06 -18.62 24.76
N LYS A 253 -4.12 -18.96 25.50
CA LYS A 253 -4.16 -20.25 26.18
C LYS A 253 -4.32 -21.37 25.14
N ALA A 254 -3.87 -22.57 25.48
CA ALA A 254 -3.89 -23.71 24.57
C ALA A 254 -5.31 -24.08 24.09
N ASP A 255 -6.32 -23.87 24.93
CA ASP A 255 -7.74 -24.18 24.73
C ASP A 255 -8.58 -22.98 24.27
N GLU A 256 -7.98 -21.82 24.08
CA GLU A 256 -8.69 -20.61 23.68
C GLU A 256 -9.15 -20.70 22.21
N PRO A 257 -10.44 -20.38 21.91
CA PRO A 257 -10.96 -20.52 20.56
C PRO A 257 -10.32 -19.52 19.60
N ARG A 258 -9.85 -20.02 18.46
CA ARG A 258 -9.33 -19.24 17.34
C ARG A 258 -10.44 -18.93 16.36
N ASN A 259 -11.12 -17.81 16.58
CA ASN A 259 -12.31 -17.38 15.83
C ASN A 259 -12.21 -15.92 15.36
N TYR A 260 -11.03 -15.32 15.44
CA TYR A 260 -10.75 -14.00 14.89
C TYR A 260 -9.98 -14.13 13.59
N GLY A 261 -10.47 -13.47 12.54
CA GLY A 261 -9.87 -13.52 11.21
C GLY A 261 -10.92 -13.64 10.12
N GLY A 262 -10.50 -14.26 9.01
CA GLY A 262 -11.26 -14.37 7.78
C GLY A 262 -10.32 -14.62 6.61
N PHE A 263 -10.92 -14.89 5.44
CA PHE A 263 -10.21 -15.12 4.19
C PHE A 263 -11.10 -14.74 3.00
N TYR A 264 -10.46 -14.51 1.85
CA TYR A 264 -11.12 -14.28 0.58
C TYR A 264 -11.31 -15.61 -0.16
N THR A 265 -12.53 -15.89 -0.59
CA THR A 265 -12.76 -16.97 -1.55
C THR A 265 -12.14 -16.63 -2.90
N GLN A 266 -11.99 -17.61 -3.78
CA GLN A 266 -11.52 -17.33 -5.14
C GLN A 266 -12.46 -16.39 -5.91
N GLU A 267 -13.77 -16.40 -5.62
CA GLU A 267 -14.72 -15.47 -6.23
C GLU A 267 -14.56 -14.04 -5.67
N ASP A 268 -14.30 -13.89 -4.37
CA ASP A 268 -13.97 -12.58 -3.78
C ASP A 268 -12.73 -11.98 -4.43
N ILE A 269 -11.68 -12.78 -4.65
CA ILE A 269 -10.46 -12.32 -5.33
C ILE A 269 -10.75 -11.89 -6.77
N LYS A 270 -11.52 -12.67 -7.53
CA LYS A 270 -11.90 -12.29 -8.90
C LYS A 270 -12.67 -10.98 -8.93
N GLU A 271 -13.57 -10.78 -7.96
CA GLU A 271 -14.32 -9.54 -7.82
C GLU A 271 -13.42 -8.36 -7.48
N LEU A 272 -12.47 -8.52 -6.56
CA LEU A 272 -11.47 -7.49 -6.22
C LEU A 272 -10.60 -7.13 -7.42
N VAL A 273 -10.11 -8.13 -8.16
CA VAL A 273 -9.31 -7.93 -9.38
C VAL A 273 -10.10 -7.16 -10.44
N ALA A 274 -11.37 -7.54 -10.68
CA ALA A 274 -12.23 -6.82 -11.62
C ALA A 274 -12.48 -5.37 -11.17
N TYR A 275 -12.77 -5.18 -9.89
CA TYR A 275 -13.02 -3.87 -9.29
C TYR A 275 -11.81 -2.93 -9.39
N ALA A 276 -10.61 -3.46 -9.15
CA ALA A 276 -9.35 -2.74 -9.30
C ALA A 276 -9.08 -2.38 -10.77
N ALA A 277 -9.30 -3.32 -11.70
CA ALA A 277 -9.08 -3.11 -13.12
C ALA A 277 -9.98 -2.00 -13.70
N GLU A 278 -11.24 -1.90 -13.25
CA GLU A 278 -12.16 -0.80 -13.61
C GLU A 278 -11.65 0.59 -13.18
N ARG A 279 -10.67 0.63 -12.28
CA ARG A 279 -10.00 1.85 -11.79
C ARG A 279 -8.54 1.92 -12.21
N PHE A 280 -8.14 1.11 -13.19
CA PHE A 280 -6.78 1.04 -13.72
C PHE A 280 -5.72 0.66 -12.67
N VAL A 281 -6.11 -0.10 -11.65
CA VAL A 281 -5.22 -0.65 -10.62
C VAL A 281 -4.94 -2.12 -10.90
N ASN A 282 -3.67 -2.53 -10.88
CA ASN A 282 -3.29 -3.93 -10.84
C ASN A 282 -3.15 -4.39 -9.39
N ILE A 283 -3.51 -5.65 -9.12
CA ILE A 283 -3.26 -6.29 -7.82
C ILE A 283 -2.08 -7.26 -7.97
N MET A 284 -1.01 -7.02 -7.23
CA MET A 284 0.11 -7.95 -7.05
C MET A 284 -0.13 -8.77 -5.77
N PRO A 285 -0.30 -10.10 -5.87
CA PRO A 285 -0.42 -10.94 -4.68
C PRO A 285 0.94 -11.24 -4.06
N GLU A 286 0.96 -11.38 -2.75
CA GLU A 286 2.09 -11.91 -1.99
C GLU A 286 1.70 -13.12 -1.15
N ILE A 287 2.54 -14.15 -1.20
CA ILE A 287 2.57 -15.25 -0.23
C ILE A 287 3.99 -15.30 0.32
N ASP A 288 4.17 -14.92 1.58
CA ASP A 288 5.49 -14.77 2.17
C ASP A 288 6.11 -16.12 2.55
N VAL A 289 7.27 -16.42 1.94
CA VAL A 289 8.01 -17.67 2.14
C VAL A 289 9.53 -17.45 1.95
N PRO A 290 10.41 -18.21 2.64
CA PRO A 290 10.12 -19.31 3.55
C PRO A 290 9.87 -18.88 4.99
N GLY A 291 10.20 -17.63 5.36
CA GLY A 291 9.81 -17.05 6.64
C GLY A 291 8.31 -16.79 6.70
N HIS A 292 7.84 -16.16 7.77
CA HIS A 292 6.45 -15.68 7.86
C HIS A 292 5.39 -16.75 7.53
N SER A 293 5.67 -18.02 7.81
CA SER A 293 4.89 -19.15 7.31
C SER A 293 4.13 -19.89 8.41
N LEU A 294 4.04 -19.34 9.63
CA LEU A 294 3.46 -20.06 10.77
C LEU A 294 1.98 -20.39 10.57
N ALA A 295 1.18 -19.57 9.88
CA ALA A 295 -0.21 -19.90 9.56
C ALA A 295 -0.32 -21.10 8.60
N ALA A 296 0.58 -21.18 7.62
CA ALA A 296 0.66 -22.32 6.70
C ALA A 296 1.12 -23.59 7.42
N ILE A 297 2.12 -23.48 8.29
CA ILE A 297 2.64 -24.62 9.08
C ILE A 297 1.60 -25.09 10.11
N ALA A 298 0.87 -24.20 10.78
CA ALA A 298 -0.21 -24.59 11.68
C ALA A 298 -1.34 -25.34 10.94
N SER A 299 -1.53 -25.05 9.66
CA SER A 299 -2.50 -25.74 8.80
C SER A 299 -1.98 -27.11 8.31
N TYR A 300 -0.69 -27.17 7.95
CA TYR A 300 0.00 -28.35 7.43
C TYR A 300 1.39 -28.49 8.10
N PRO A 301 1.46 -29.09 9.30
CA PRO A 301 2.70 -29.16 10.07
C PRO A 301 3.87 -29.86 9.37
N GLU A 302 3.58 -30.76 8.44
CA GLU A 302 4.56 -31.47 7.63
C GLU A 302 5.39 -30.56 6.71
N LEU A 303 5.08 -29.26 6.62
CA LEU A 303 5.84 -28.27 5.85
C LEU A 303 7.08 -27.75 6.58
N SER A 304 7.15 -27.88 7.92
CA SER A 304 8.31 -27.46 8.71
C SER A 304 9.36 -28.58 8.86
N CYS A 305 10.63 -28.21 9.09
CA CYS A 305 11.66 -29.18 9.46
C CYS A 305 11.64 -29.50 10.97
N THR A 306 10.87 -28.73 11.76
CA THR A 306 10.85 -28.83 13.22
C THR A 306 9.85 -29.90 13.66
N PRO A 307 10.27 -30.96 14.38
CA PRO A 307 9.38 -32.05 14.81
C PRO A 307 8.17 -31.58 15.62
N ASP A 308 8.35 -30.55 16.44
CA ASP A 308 7.30 -30.00 17.31
C ASP A 308 6.27 -29.14 16.57
N ALA A 309 6.43 -28.93 15.25
CA ALA A 309 5.50 -28.14 14.43
C ALA A 309 4.06 -28.69 14.45
N ALA A 310 3.87 -29.98 14.75
CA ALA A 310 2.54 -30.58 14.94
C ALA A 310 1.72 -29.89 16.06
N ASN A 311 2.38 -29.22 16.99
CA ASN A 311 1.75 -28.49 18.09
C ASN A 311 1.56 -26.99 17.80
N TYR A 312 2.05 -26.50 16.66
CA TYR A 312 1.97 -25.09 16.32
C TYR A 312 0.52 -24.63 16.11
N LYS A 313 0.32 -23.34 16.35
CA LYS A 313 -0.93 -22.64 16.19
C LYS A 313 -0.67 -21.36 15.42
N VAL A 314 -1.69 -20.85 14.73
CA VAL A 314 -1.63 -19.55 14.07
C VAL A 314 -1.30 -18.48 15.13
N ARG A 315 -0.33 -17.61 14.83
CA ARG A 315 0.11 -16.55 15.75
C ARG A 315 -1.01 -15.55 15.98
N SER A 316 -1.06 -15.01 17.19
CA SER A 316 -2.02 -13.96 17.57
C SER A 316 -1.37 -12.59 17.78
N GLY A 317 -0.05 -12.48 17.57
CA GLY A 317 0.77 -11.27 17.76
C GLY A 317 1.74 -11.36 18.93
N GLU A 318 1.79 -12.49 19.64
CA GLU A 318 2.74 -12.77 20.71
C GLU A 318 4.20 -12.88 20.21
N LYS A 319 5.16 -12.86 21.14
CA LYS A 319 6.60 -12.90 20.81
C LYS A 319 7.01 -14.26 20.27
N ILE A 320 7.46 -14.31 19.01
CA ILE A 320 8.06 -15.50 18.40
C ILE A 320 9.50 -15.27 17.89
N MET A 321 9.96 -14.02 17.90
CA MET A 321 11.29 -13.60 17.46
C MET A 321 12.03 -12.85 18.56
N ASP A 322 13.35 -13.00 18.58
CA ASP A 322 14.27 -12.16 19.35
C ASP A 322 15.09 -11.27 18.40
N TRP A 323 14.74 -9.98 18.46
CA TRP A 323 15.34 -8.89 17.68
C TRP A 323 16.54 -8.22 18.36
N SER A 324 16.97 -8.69 19.53
CA SER A 324 18.03 -8.06 20.32
C SER A 324 19.39 -7.94 19.62
N ARG A 325 19.59 -8.67 18.51
CA ARG A 325 20.81 -8.67 17.69
C ARG A 325 20.62 -8.03 16.31
N GLY A 326 19.46 -7.45 16.02
CA GLY A 326 19.10 -6.93 14.70
C GLY A 326 18.66 -8.02 13.71
N ALA A 327 18.59 -7.66 12.43
CA ALA A 327 18.21 -8.57 11.35
C ALA A 327 19.41 -9.40 10.82
N PRO A 328 19.23 -10.69 10.48
CA PRO A 328 18.01 -11.47 10.67
C PRO A 328 17.79 -11.83 12.15
N PRO A 329 16.53 -11.92 12.61
CA PRO A 329 16.20 -12.23 14.00
C PRO A 329 16.57 -13.67 14.39
N LEU A 330 16.62 -13.93 15.69
CA LEU A 330 16.62 -15.30 16.21
C LEU A 330 15.18 -15.77 16.45
N GLY A 331 14.80 -16.90 15.87
CA GLY A 331 13.51 -17.52 16.11
C GLY A 331 13.44 -18.13 17.51
N LEU A 332 12.41 -17.78 18.27
CA LEU A 332 11.99 -18.48 19.50
C LEU A 332 11.03 -19.62 19.15
N ILE A 333 10.25 -19.45 18.10
CA ILE A 333 9.45 -20.48 17.43
C ILE A 333 9.90 -20.53 15.98
N ASP A 334 10.03 -21.72 15.41
CA ASP A 334 10.35 -21.88 13.99
C ASP A 334 9.12 -21.53 13.15
N ASN A 335 9.16 -20.39 12.46
CA ASN A 335 8.10 -19.98 11.55
C ASN A 335 8.43 -20.27 10.07
N THR A 336 9.42 -21.14 9.81
CA THR A 336 9.95 -21.33 8.47
C THR A 336 9.47 -22.60 7.77
N LEU A 337 9.19 -22.50 6.47
CA LEU A 337 9.04 -23.68 5.61
C LEU A 337 10.37 -24.39 5.45
N CYS A 338 10.34 -25.72 5.35
CA CYS A 338 11.54 -26.56 5.30
C CYS A 338 12.19 -26.63 3.91
N PRO A 339 13.39 -26.03 3.67
CA PRO A 339 14.04 -26.07 2.36
C PRO A 339 14.44 -27.46 1.87
N ALA A 340 14.65 -28.40 2.80
CA ALA A 340 15.04 -29.77 2.49
C ALA A 340 13.87 -30.71 2.13
N ASN A 341 12.62 -30.26 2.31
CA ASN A 341 11.45 -31.10 2.18
C ASN A 341 10.74 -30.90 0.83
N GLU A 342 10.73 -31.94 0.00
CA GLU A 342 10.10 -31.87 -1.33
C GLU A 342 8.59 -31.60 -1.29
N LYS A 343 7.90 -31.95 -0.19
CA LYS A 343 6.47 -31.64 -0.03
C LYS A 343 6.20 -30.14 -0.02
N VAL A 344 7.16 -29.33 0.45
CA VAL A 344 7.03 -27.87 0.45
C VAL A 344 6.94 -27.36 -0.98
N TYR A 345 7.77 -27.84 -1.90
CA TYR A 345 7.73 -27.40 -3.29
C TYR A 345 6.47 -27.88 -4.02
N VAL A 346 5.93 -29.06 -3.70
CA VAL A 346 4.62 -29.52 -4.22
C VAL A 346 3.48 -28.65 -3.71
N PHE A 347 3.52 -28.29 -2.42
CA PHE A 347 2.56 -27.36 -1.81
C PHE A 347 2.62 -25.99 -2.50
N LEU A 348 3.81 -25.40 -2.63
CA LEU A 348 3.99 -24.09 -3.27
C LEU A 348 3.62 -24.11 -4.75
N ASP A 349 3.92 -25.20 -5.48
CA ASP A 349 3.47 -25.36 -6.87
C ASP A 349 1.94 -25.33 -6.98
N THR A 350 1.25 -25.98 -6.06
CA THR A 350 -0.22 -25.98 -5.99
C THR A 350 -0.77 -24.59 -5.68
N VAL A 351 -0.20 -23.90 -4.70
CA VAL A 351 -0.58 -22.53 -4.30
C VAL A 351 -0.37 -21.56 -5.46
N PHE A 352 0.86 -21.46 -5.98
CA PHE A 352 1.20 -20.49 -7.03
C PHE A 352 0.51 -20.81 -8.36
N THR A 353 0.18 -22.07 -8.65
CA THR A 353 -0.68 -22.42 -9.80
C THR A 353 -2.06 -21.78 -9.71
N GLN A 354 -2.65 -21.71 -8.52
CA GLN A 354 -3.97 -21.10 -8.34
C GLN A 354 -3.86 -19.57 -8.29
N ILE A 355 -2.88 -19.02 -7.59
CA ILE A 355 -2.63 -17.57 -7.54
C ILE A 355 -2.36 -17.01 -8.94
N ALA A 356 -1.52 -17.65 -9.74
CA ALA A 356 -1.22 -17.19 -11.10
C ALA A 356 -2.46 -17.11 -12.01
N LYS A 357 -3.49 -17.92 -11.75
CA LYS A 357 -4.76 -17.91 -12.49
C LYS A 357 -5.71 -16.82 -12.00
N LEU A 358 -5.68 -16.49 -10.71
CA LEU A 358 -6.59 -15.51 -10.10
C LEU A 358 -6.13 -14.07 -10.37
N PHE A 359 -4.82 -13.82 -10.36
CA PHE A 359 -4.26 -12.50 -10.52
C PHE A 359 -3.68 -12.32 -11.92
N PRO A 360 -4.27 -11.46 -12.78
CA PRO A 360 -3.80 -11.27 -14.15
C PRO A 360 -2.48 -10.51 -14.24
N PHE A 361 -2.14 -9.71 -13.22
CA PHE A 361 -0.88 -8.96 -13.17
C PHE A 361 0.33 -9.88 -13.33
N GLU A 362 1.39 -9.37 -13.94
CA GLU A 362 2.52 -10.19 -14.37
C GLU A 362 3.42 -10.64 -13.22
N TYR A 363 3.44 -9.92 -12.09
CA TYR A 363 4.28 -10.26 -10.93
C TYR A 363 3.50 -11.04 -9.86
N ILE A 364 4.23 -11.93 -9.18
CA ILE A 364 3.87 -12.50 -7.87
C ILE A 364 5.01 -12.19 -6.91
N HIS A 365 4.69 -11.61 -5.76
CA HIS A 365 5.64 -11.43 -4.68
C HIS A 365 5.68 -12.71 -3.82
N VAL A 366 6.86 -13.11 -3.38
CA VAL A 366 7.05 -14.34 -2.59
C VAL A 366 7.61 -14.08 -1.20
N GLY A 367 7.72 -12.81 -0.81
CA GLY A 367 8.32 -12.37 0.45
C GLY A 367 9.82 -12.65 0.50
N GLY A 368 10.25 -13.42 1.50
CA GLY A 368 11.62 -13.89 1.64
C GLY A 368 12.49 -13.06 2.58
N ASP A 369 11.87 -12.17 3.34
CA ASP A 369 12.42 -11.32 4.38
C ASP A 369 12.55 -12.06 5.73
N GLU A 370 13.34 -11.45 6.62
CA GLU A 370 13.42 -11.75 8.06
C GLU A 370 13.56 -13.23 8.49
N VAL A 371 14.05 -14.10 7.60
CA VAL A 371 14.15 -15.54 7.84
C VAL A 371 15.05 -15.86 9.05
N ALA A 372 14.44 -16.42 10.10
CA ALA A 372 15.14 -16.90 11.29
C ALA A 372 15.89 -18.22 11.02
N ARG A 373 17.20 -18.12 10.82
CA ARG A 373 18.04 -19.23 10.32
C ARG A 373 18.50 -20.24 11.40
N ASN A 374 18.32 -19.93 12.68
CA ASN A 374 18.87 -20.69 13.82
C ASN A 374 18.25 -22.10 14.00
N PHE A 375 17.04 -22.34 13.51
CA PHE A 375 16.45 -23.69 13.50
C PHE A 375 17.05 -24.57 12.40
N TRP A 376 17.30 -24.00 11.21
CA TRP A 376 17.92 -24.70 10.10
C TRP A 376 19.36 -25.12 10.39
N GLU A 377 20.14 -24.25 11.04
CA GLU A 377 21.53 -24.54 11.45
C GLU A 377 21.68 -25.86 12.23
N LYS A 378 20.68 -26.18 13.04
CA LYS A 378 20.69 -27.33 13.94
C LYS A 378 20.07 -28.57 13.30
N ASN A 379 19.32 -28.42 12.21
CA ASN A 379 18.48 -29.45 11.63
C ASN A 379 19.27 -30.43 10.72
N ASP A 380 19.11 -31.73 10.93
CA ASP A 380 19.86 -32.74 10.17
C ASP A 380 19.41 -32.85 8.70
N GLN A 381 18.12 -32.65 8.39
CA GLN A 381 17.64 -32.62 7.00
C GLN A 381 18.28 -31.47 6.22
N ILE A 382 18.51 -30.33 6.88
CA ILE A 382 19.20 -29.18 6.27
C ILE A 382 20.68 -29.49 6.08
N LYS A 383 21.36 -30.12 7.04
CA LYS A 383 22.76 -30.54 6.86
C LYS A 383 22.91 -31.52 5.69
N GLU A 384 21.96 -32.44 5.52
CA GLU A 384 21.92 -33.36 4.38
C GLU A 384 21.69 -32.63 3.05
N LEU A 385 20.75 -31.67 3.01
CA LEU A 385 20.56 -30.79 1.86
C LEU A 385 21.84 -30.05 1.51
N MET A 386 22.49 -29.42 2.49
CA MET A 386 23.74 -28.68 2.28
C MET A 386 24.83 -29.58 1.70
N LYS A 387 24.95 -30.82 2.21
CA LYS A 387 25.90 -31.80 1.67
C LYS A 387 25.55 -32.22 0.23
N ARG A 388 24.27 -32.46 -0.06
CA ARG A 388 23.77 -32.88 -1.38
C ARG A 388 24.00 -31.82 -2.45
N GLU A 389 23.70 -30.57 -2.13
CA GLU A 389 23.73 -29.44 -3.06
C GLU A 389 25.05 -28.64 -3.00
N GLY A 390 25.98 -29.03 -2.11
CA GLY A 390 27.27 -28.36 -1.94
C GLY A 390 27.18 -26.96 -1.33
N LEU A 391 26.14 -26.69 -0.55
CA LEU A 391 25.90 -25.39 0.10
C LEU A 391 26.80 -25.26 1.33
N LYS A 392 27.49 -24.13 1.46
CA LYS A 392 28.49 -23.89 2.51
C LYS A 392 27.94 -23.08 3.67
N THR A 393 26.85 -22.33 3.45
CA THR A 393 26.30 -21.39 4.42
C THR A 393 24.77 -21.48 4.43
N ILE A 394 24.13 -21.08 5.52
CA ILE A 394 22.66 -21.05 5.61
C ILE A 394 22.02 -19.99 4.69
N PRO A 395 22.60 -18.80 4.45
CA PRO A 395 22.13 -17.92 3.37
C PRO A 395 22.02 -18.62 2.01
N GLN A 396 22.94 -19.54 1.69
CA GLN A 396 22.85 -20.34 0.46
C GLN A 396 21.72 -21.38 0.50
N VAL A 397 21.29 -21.83 1.68
CA VAL A 397 20.09 -22.67 1.85
C VAL A 397 18.82 -21.87 1.54
N GLN A 398 18.73 -20.63 2.01
CA GLN A 398 17.65 -19.72 1.63
C GLN A 398 17.67 -19.45 0.12
N ALA A 399 18.83 -19.16 -0.46
CA ALA A 399 18.97 -18.96 -1.90
C ALA A 399 18.51 -20.17 -2.72
N TYR A 400 18.86 -21.39 -2.26
CA TYR A 400 18.39 -22.64 -2.86
C TYR A 400 16.86 -22.71 -2.86
N PHE A 401 16.22 -22.42 -1.72
CA PHE A 401 14.77 -22.37 -1.60
C PHE A 401 14.16 -21.32 -2.53
N THR A 402 14.65 -20.08 -2.48
CA THR A 402 14.16 -18.96 -3.28
C THR A 402 14.25 -19.26 -4.78
N LYS A 403 15.36 -19.84 -5.26
CA LYS A 403 15.52 -20.23 -6.66
C LYS A 403 14.53 -21.30 -7.10
N ARG A 404 14.19 -22.25 -6.22
CA ARG A 404 13.18 -23.28 -6.48
C ARG A 404 11.78 -22.65 -6.58
N VAL A 405 11.46 -21.70 -5.70
CA VAL A 405 10.19 -20.96 -5.75
C VAL A 405 10.10 -20.08 -7.00
N GLU A 406 11.19 -19.43 -7.40
CA GLU A 406 11.28 -18.68 -8.64
C GLU A 406 10.99 -19.57 -9.87
N GLN A 407 11.57 -20.77 -9.93
CA GLN A 407 11.27 -21.74 -10.99
C GLN A 407 9.79 -22.13 -11.02
N ILE A 408 9.19 -22.31 -9.84
CA ILE A 408 7.75 -22.56 -9.73
C ILE A 408 6.99 -21.38 -10.32
N VAL A 409 7.16 -20.14 -9.82
CA VAL A 409 6.43 -18.96 -10.28
C VAL A 409 6.60 -18.74 -11.80
N THR A 410 7.82 -18.80 -12.30
CA THR A 410 8.14 -18.59 -13.72
C THR A 410 7.51 -19.65 -14.63
N SER A 411 7.42 -20.90 -14.18
CA SER A 411 6.73 -21.96 -14.94
C SER A 411 5.23 -21.72 -15.15
N LYS A 412 4.63 -20.75 -14.44
CA LYS A 412 3.21 -20.34 -14.58
C LYS A 412 3.06 -19.06 -15.40
N GLY A 413 4.14 -18.62 -16.07
CA GLY A 413 4.14 -17.42 -16.92
C GLY A 413 4.13 -16.12 -16.13
N LYS A 414 4.53 -16.16 -14.84
CA LYS A 414 4.61 -14.99 -13.96
C LYS A 414 6.06 -14.59 -13.73
N LYS A 415 6.26 -13.31 -13.44
CA LYS A 415 7.53 -12.73 -13.01
C LYS A 415 7.62 -12.84 -11.49
N PHE A 416 8.81 -13.21 -11.04
CA PHE A 416 9.13 -13.35 -9.64
C PHE A 416 9.54 -12.00 -9.05
N MET A 417 9.05 -11.68 -7.84
CA MET A 417 9.52 -10.56 -7.03
C MET A 417 9.67 -11.00 -5.57
N ALA A 418 10.66 -10.45 -4.87
CA ALA A 418 10.92 -10.72 -3.46
C ALA A 418 11.57 -9.51 -2.76
N TRP A 419 11.55 -9.53 -1.43
CA TRP A 419 12.26 -8.56 -0.58
C TRP A 419 13.78 -8.69 -0.72
N ASP A 420 14.52 -7.59 -0.54
CA ASP A 420 15.94 -7.49 -0.90
C ASP A 420 16.91 -8.43 -0.16
N GLU A 421 16.49 -9.13 0.90
CA GLU A 421 17.26 -10.20 1.57
C GLU A 421 17.67 -11.32 0.63
N VAL A 422 16.88 -11.59 -0.41
CA VAL A 422 17.17 -12.66 -1.37
C VAL A 422 18.52 -12.45 -2.07
N LEU A 423 19.03 -11.21 -2.13
CA LEU A 423 20.33 -10.88 -2.70
C LEU A 423 21.50 -11.53 -1.94
N GLU A 424 21.39 -11.76 -0.63
CA GLU A 424 22.49 -12.24 0.23
C GLU A 424 23.03 -13.62 -0.20
N GLY A 425 22.14 -14.50 -0.64
CA GLY A 425 22.46 -15.84 -1.10
C GLY A 425 22.66 -15.96 -2.61
N GLY A 426 22.31 -14.90 -3.35
CA GLY A 426 22.25 -14.85 -4.80
C GLY A 426 20.87 -15.18 -5.37
N VAL A 427 20.46 -14.43 -6.39
CA VAL A 427 19.21 -14.62 -7.15
C VAL A 427 19.48 -14.78 -8.64
N SER A 428 18.50 -15.30 -9.39
CA SER A 428 18.61 -15.29 -10.85
C SER A 428 18.51 -13.86 -11.39
N GLN A 429 19.13 -13.61 -12.54
CA GLN A 429 19.11 -12.31 -13.23
C GLN A 429 17.70 -11.81 -13.60
N ASN A 430 16.70 -12.70 -13.61
CA ASN A 430 15.32 -12.35 -13.92
C ASN A 430 14.49 -11.98 -12.68
N ALA A 431 15.04 -12.14 -11.47
CA ALA A 431 14.37 -11.80 -10.24
C ALA A 431 14.21 -10.28 -10.13
N ALA A 432 12.98 -9.80 -9.95
CA ALA A 432 12.74 -8.44 -9.52
C ALA A 432 12.90 -8.34 -8.00
N VAL A 433 13.35 -7.19 -7.51
CA VAL A 433 13.67 -6.98 -6.09
C VAL A 433 12.90 -5.78 -5.55
N MET A 434 12.28 -5.95 -4.39
CA MET A 434 11.71 -4.86 -3.63
C MET A 434 12.64 -4.48 -2.49
N SER A 435 13.18 -3.25 -2.53
CA SER A 435 14.18 -2.83 -1.55
C SER A 435 13.54 -2.08 -0.40
N TRP A 436 13.50 -2.71 0.77
CA TRP A 436 12.79 -2.22 1.95
C TRP A 436 13.74 -1.85 3.09
N ARG A 437 14.86 -2.56 3.26
CA ARG A 437 15.76 -2.31 4.39
C ARG A 437 16.46 -0.96 4.27
N ASP A 438 16.93 -0.62 3.06
CA ASP A 438 17.65 0.62 2.76
C ASP A 438 17.75 0.81 1.23
N MET A 439 17.72 2.06 0.75
CA MET A 439 17.88 2.40 -0.66
C MET A 439 19.11 1.78 -1.33
N LYS A 440 20.19 1.52 -0.57
CA LYS A 440 21.44 0.95 -1.10
C LYS A 440 21.25 -0.42 -1.75
N TYR A 441 20.34 -1.27 -1.24
CA TYR A 441 20.15 -2.61 -1.80
C TYR A 441 19.44 -2.54 -3.15
N GLY A 442 18.50 -1.60 -3.31
CA GLY A 442 17.90 -1.30 -4.61
C GLY A 442 18.90 -0.68 -5.60
N VAL A 443 19.85 0.13 -5.12
CA VAL A 443 20.96 0.63 -5.96
C VAL A 443 21.83 -0.52 -6.44
N GLU A 444 22.25 -1.41 -5.54
CA GLU A 444 23.06 -2.59 -5.87
C GLU A 444 22.34 -3.50 -6.87
N ALA A 445 21.06 -3.82 -6.62
CA ALA A 445 20.25 -4.66 -7.49
C ALA A 445 20.05 -4.04 -8.88
N SER A 446 19.73 -2.75 -8.97
CA SER A 446 19.55 -2.06 -10.26
C SER A 446 20.84 -2.00 -11.07
N ASN A 447 22.00 -1.79 -10.42
CA ASN A 447 23.31 -1.81 -11.08
C ASN A 447 23.71 -3.23 -11.52
N ALA A 448 23.21 -4.26 -10.85
CA ALA A 448 23.33 -5.66 -11.25
C ALA A 448 22.31 -6.09 -12.34
N GLY A 449 21.41 -5.20 -12.76
CA GLY A 449 20.48 -5.44 -13.87
C GLY A 449 19.12 -6.02 -13.48
N HIS A 450 18.79 -6.04 -12.18
CA HIS A 450 17.48 -6.47 -11.68
C HIS A 450 16.46 -5.34 -11.76
N GLU A 451 15.21 -5.65 -12.11
CA GLU A 451 14.09 -4.72 -11.95
C GLU A 451 13.85 -4.44 -10.46
N VAL A 452 13.72 -3.18 -10.07
CA VAL A 452 13.64 -2.76 -8.66
C VAL A 452 12.41 -1.90 -8.39
N VAL A 453 11.73 -2.20 -7.29
CA VAL A 453 10.77 -1.29 -6.65
C VAL A 453 11.39 -0.79 -5.34
N MET A 454 11.47 0.52 -5.15
CA MET A 454 11.99 1.12 -3.91
C MET A 454 10.87 1.22 -2.88
N SER A 455 11.09 0.67 -1.68
CA SER A 455 10.14 0.71 -0.56
C SER A 455 10.84 0.87 0.81
N PRO A 456 11.85 1.75 0.94
CA PRO A 456 12.68 1.84 2.15
C PRO A 456 11.88 2.20 3.42
N THR A 457 12.11 1.49 4.53
CA THR A 457 11.52 1.79 5.86
C THR A 457 11.69 3.23 6.29
N GLN A 458 12.81 3.86 5.89
CA GLN A 458 13.16 5.23 6.24
C GLN A 458 12.21 6.27 5.64
N TYR A 459 11.38 5.89 4.66
CA TYR A 459 10.53 6.80 3.90
C TYR A 459 9.10 6.31 3.65
N ALA A 460 8.88 4.99 3.62
CA ALA A 460 7.71 4.42 2.96
C ALA A 460 6.88 3.47 3.83
N TYR A 461 7.11 3.38 5.14
CA TYR A 461 6.34 2.52 6.05
C TYR A 461 5.28 3.35 6.78
N ILE A 462 4.05 3.31 6.25
CA ILE A 462 2.96 4.19 6.68
C ILE A 462 2.18 3.65 7.88
N ASP A 463 2.58 2.49 8.41
CA ASP A 463 2.20 1.94 9.71
C ASP A 463 2.98 2.57 10.88
N TYR A 464 4.08 3.29 10.60
CA TYR A 464 4.90 3.93 11.64
C TYR A 464 4.20 5.13 12.28
N MET A 465 4.60 5.45 13.51
CA MET A 465 4.06 6.61 14.24
C MET A 465 4.35 7.92 13.49
N GLN A 466 3.33 8.77 13.31
CA GLN A 466 3.46 10.04 12.57
C GLN A 466 3.49 11.26 13.50
N ALA A 467 2.99 11.13 14.73
CA ALA A 467 3.05 12.15 15.77
C ALA A 467 4.14 11.85 16.83
N ASP A 468 4.14 12.62 17.92
CA ASP A 468 5.03 12.36 19.05
C ASP A 468 4.71 10.98 19.64
N ALA A 469 5.75 10.20 19.99
CA ALA A 469 5.60 8.83 20.46
C ALA A 469 4.83 8.71 21.79
N ILE A 470 4.68 9.80 22.55
CA ILE A 470 3.85 9.83 23.77
C ILE A 470 2.36 9.92 23.43
N THR A 471 2.01 10.44 22.24
CA THR A 471 0.62 10.66 21.80
C THR A 471 0.07 9.59 20.86
N GLU A 472 0.96 8.78 20.28
CA GLU A 472 0.62 7.73 19.30
C GLU A 472 0.55 6.34 19.97
N PRO A 473 -0.29 5.42 19.45
CA PRO A 473 -0.16 4.02 19.75
C PRO A 473 1.26 3.55 19.42
N ARG A 474 1.98 3.05 20.43
CA ARG A 474 3.38 2.69 20.28
C ARG A 474 3.55 1.50 19.33
N VAL A 475 4.19 1.77 18.19
CA VAL A 475 4.79 0.76 17.30
C VAL A 475 6.32 0.84 17.37
N TYR A 476 7.01 0.06 16.53
CA TYR A 476 8.46 -0.15 16.59
C TYR A 476 9.30 0.97 15.96
N ALA A 477 8.69 1.93 15.25
CA ALA A 477 9.37 3.06 14.63
C ALA A 477 8.46 4.28 14.40
N SER A 478 9.06 5.41 13.99
CA SER A 478 8.36 6.64 13.63
C SER A 478 8.76 7.10 12.23
N LEU A 479 7.79 7.63 11.48
CA LEU A 479 8.00 8.21 10.16
C LEU A 479 7.08 9.41 9.99
N ARG A 480 7.67 10.61 9.97
CA ARG A 480 6.90 11.85 9.80
C ARG A 480 6.56 12.06 8.33
N LEU A 481 5.41 12.68 8.08
CA LEU A 481 4.97 13.07 6.73
C LEU A 481 6.05 13.82 5.95
N SER A 482 6.75 14.78 6.58
CA SER A 482 7.84 15.52 5.94
C SER A 482 8.95 14.60 5.46
N LYS A 483 9.28 13.56 6.24
CA LYS A 483 10.31 12.59 5.86
C LYS A 483 9.83 11.70 4.72
N SER A 484 8.59 11.22 4.75
CA SER A 484 8.01 10.49 3.62
C SER A 484 7.97 11.31 2.33
N TYR A 485 7.72 12.61 2.42
CA TYR A 485 7.70 13.51 1.26
C TYR A 485 9.08 13.69 0.61
N GLU A 486 10.17 13.53 1.36
CA GLU A 486 11.55 13.54 0.82
C GLU A 486 11.88 12.31 -0.04
N PHE A 487 11.00 11.32 -0.12
CA PHE A 487 11.27 10.07 -0.82
C PHE A 487 11.40 10.28 -2.34
N ASP A 488 12.63 10.13 -2.85
CA ASP A 488 12.85 9.92 -4.28
C ASP A 488 13.16 8.44 -4.55
N PRO A 489 12.27 7.69 -5.22
CA PRO A 489 12.52 6.29 -5.59
C PRO A 489 13.64 6.09 -6.63
N VAL A 490 14.22 7.14 -7.22
CA VAL A 490 15.30 7.05 -8.19
C VAL A 490 16.55 7.76 -7.64
N PRO A 491 17.33 7.11 -6.76
CA PRO A 491 18.52 7.73 -6.20
C PRO A 491 19.60 7.88 -7.29
N ALA A 492 20.42 8.93 -7.18
CA ALA A 492 21.34 9.35 -8.25
C ALA A 492 22.39 8.29 -8.66
N ASN A 493 22.71 7.35 -7.79
CA ASN A 493 23.67 6.26 -8.02
C ASN A 493 23.03 4.93 -8.47
N ALA A 494 21.70 4.86 -8.59
CA ALA A 494 21.02 3.71 -9.19
C ALA A 494 21.13 3.73 -10.72
N ASN A 495 20.89 2.58 -11.35
CA ASN A 495 20.60 2.52 -12.77
C ASN A 495 19.11 2.78 -13.01
N PRO A 496 18.70 4.00 -13.47
CA PRO A 496 17.29 4.38 -13.54
C PRO A 496 16.48 3.54 -14.52
N LYS A 497 17.14 2.86 -15.48
CA LYS A 497 16.48 1.96 -16.44
C LYS A 497 15.74 0.81 -15.73
N PHE A 498 16.28 0.34 -14.61
CA PHE A 498 15.75 -0.80 -13.87
C PHE A 498 14.90 -0.40 -12.67
N ILE A 499 14.76 0.90 -12.38
CA ILE A 499 13.86 1.36 -11.32
C ILE A 499 12.44 1.45 -11.87
N LYS A 500 11.55 0.56 -11.42
CA LYS A 500 10.13 0.55 -11.80
C LYS A 500 9.35 1.72 -11.20
N GLY A 501 9.68 2.07 -9.95
CA GLY A 501 9.01 3.09 -9.18
C GLY A 501 9.14 2.89 -7.66
N GLY A 502 8.21 3.49 -6.92
CA GLY A 502 8.17 3.46 -5.45
C GLY A 502 6.90 2.83 -4.90
N GLN A 503 6.99 2.32 -3.67
CA GLN A 503 5.86 1.75 -2.94
C GLN A 503 5.92 2.11 -1.46
N ALA A 504 4.78 2.47 -0.88
CA ALA A 504 4.61 2.54 0.57
C ALA A 504 3.85 1.33 1.12
N ASN A 505 4.16 0.92 2.34
CA ASN A 505 3.64 -0.31 2.96
C ASN A 505 2.85 0.01 4.23
N LEU A 506 1.64 -0.55 4.30
CA LEU A 506 0.81 -0.56 5.51
C LEU A 506 0.77 -1.98 6.08
N TRP A 507 1.62 -2.25 7.05
CA TRP A 507 1.54 -3.42 7.93
C TRP A 507 0.45 -3.22 8.99
N THR A 508 -0.24 -4.27 9.45
CA THR A 508 -1.49 -4.10 10.24
C THR A 508 -1.55 -4.74 11.61
#